data_AF-A0A0W8CTL1-F1
#
_entry.id   AF-A0A0W8CTL1-F1
#
_cell.length_a   1.000
_cell.length_b   1.000
_cell.length_c   1.000
_cell.angle_alpha   90.00
_cell.angle_beta   90.00
_cell.angle_gamma   90.00
#
_symmetry.space_group_name_H-M   'P 1'
#
loop_
_entity.id
_entity.type
_entity.pdbx_description
1 polymer ?
#
loop_
_entity_poly.entity_id
_entity_poly.type
_entity_poly.pdbx_seq_one_letter_code
_entity_poly.pdbx_strand_id
1 'polypeptide(L)'
;MRVQFFPPLNVKPEGVNGAPVIGYKVEVARRVDEVQTFSVAAIGPILAGGYKVTFKNSRGIETTSCIPWNASEVAFEMALEELPNVDSVGVSRSALGAAKNGFVYTITFDGAYLVSGRQSDLLVGDTTGCRAVQPPNRALSFEGLM
;
A
#
# COMPACT_ATOMS: atom_id res chain seq x y z
N MET A 1 0.37 -28.41 -2.66
CA MET A 1 -0.01 -27.94 -1.30
C MET A 1 -0.74 -29.07 -0.61
N ARG A 2 -0.28 -29.49 0.59
CA ARG A 2 -0.95 -30.53 1.40
C ARG A 2 -1.45 -29.84 2.66
N VAL A 3 -2.77 -29.80 2.84
CA VAL A 3 -3.38 -29.22 4.05
C VAL A 3 -3.38 -30.30 5.11
N GLN A 4 -2.57 -30.12 6.15
CA GLN A 4 -2.56 -30.97 7.33
C GLN A 4 -3.49 -30.32 8.35
N PHE A 5 -4.59 -30.99 8.69
CA PHE A 5 -5.51 -30.54 9.73
C PHE A 5 -5.63 -31.61 10.80
N PHE A 6 -5.78 -31.18 12.04
CA PHE A 6 -6.16 -32.08 13.14
C PHE A 6 -7.68 -32.06 13.27
N PRO A 7 -8.33 -33.21 13.44
CA PRO A 7 -9.73 -33.24 13.83
C PRO A 7 -9.94 -32.43 15.13
N PRO A 8 -11.14 -31.87 15.37
CA PRO A 8 -11.43 -31.15 16.61
C PRO A 8 -11.13 -32.01 17.83
N LEU A 9 -10.46 -31.43 18.82
CA LEU A 9 -10.22 -32.10 20.10
C LEU A 9 -11.56 -32.26 20.83
N ASN A 10 -11.76 -33.41 21.48
CA ASN A 10 -12.98 -33.78 22.23
C ASN A 10 -14.22 -34.12 21.38
N VAL A 11 -14.07 -34.76 20.21
CA VAL A 11 -15.18 -35.54 19.60
C VAL A 11 -15.52 -36.72 20.52
N LYS A 12 -16.36 -36.45 21.52
CA LYS A 12 -17.18 -37.49 22.15
C LYS A 12 -18.18 -38.00 21.10
N PRO A 13 -18.69 -39.24 21.21
CA PRO A 13 -19.68 -39.78 20.28
C PRO A 13 -20.92 -38.87 20.07
N GLU A 14 -21.17 -37.90 20.96
CA GLU A 14 -22.28 -36.97 20.86
C GLU A 14 -21.92 -35.56 20.29
N GLY A 15 -20.68 -35.31 19.86
CA GLY A 15 -20.13 -33.95 19.71
C GLY A 15 -20.01 -33.34 18.30
N VAL A 16 -21.07 -33.33 17.47
CA VAL A 16 -21.35 -32.42 16.31
C VAL A 16 -22.86 -32.43 16.04
N ASN A 17 -23.69 -32.05 17.02
CA ASN A 17 -25.15 -32.31 16.99
C ASN A 17 -25.51 -33.78 16.68
N GLY A 18 -24.68 -34.74 17.10
CA GLY A 18 -24.91 -36.19 16.88
C GLY A 18 -24.68 -36.73 15.45
N ALA A 19 -24.18 -35.93 14.51
CA ALA A 19 -23.90 -36.39 13.14
C ALA A 19 -22.40 -36.75 12.96
N PRO A 20 -22.07 -37.88 12.32
CA PRO A 20 -20.69 -38.21 11.97
C PRO A 20 -20.05 -37.12 11.09
N VAL A 21 -18.79 -36.77 11.35
CA VAL A 21 -18.01 -35.93 10.42
C VAL A 21 -17.70 -36.76 9.18
N ILE A 22 -18.48 -36.55 8.12
CA ILE A 22 -18.38 -37.29 6.85
C ILE A 22 -17.35 -36.72 5.86
N GLY A 23 -16.78 -35.54 6.17
CA GLY A 23 -15.78 -34.89 5.33
C GLY A 23 -15.41 -33.50 5.83
N TYR A 24 -14.34 -32.94 5.25
CA TYR A 24 -13.86 -31.61 5.56
C TYR A 24 -14.02 -30.74 4.31
N LYS A 25 -14.60 -29.54 4.48
CA LYS A 25 -14.61 -28.51 3.44
C LYS A 25 -13.33 -27.69 3.60
N VAL A 26 -12.45 -27.75 2.61
CA VAL A 26 -11.28 -26.86 2.52
C VAL A 26 -11.65 -25.71 1.61
N GLU A 27 -11.71 -24.50 2.16
CA GLU A 27 -11.91 -23.27 1.38
C GLU A 27 -10.59 -22.51 1.34
N VAL A 28 -10.12 -22.19 0.12
CA VAL A 28 -8.94 -21.32 -0.06
C VAL A 28 -9.45 -19.90 -0.18
N ALA A 29 -9.13 -19.04 0.80
CA ALA A 29 -9.37 -17.61 0.66
C ALA A 29 -8.51 -17.09 -0.51
N ARG A 30 -9.14 -16.39 -1.46
CA ARG A 30 -8.38 -15.62 -2.45
C ARG A 30 -7.73 -14.45 -1.71
N ARG A 31 -6.45 -14.18 -2.00
CA ARG A 31 -5.82 -12.95 -1.56
C ARG A 31 -6.63 -11.79 -2.14
N VAL A 32 -6.92 -10.81 -1.30
CA VAL A 32 -7.49 -9.53 -1.72
C VAL A 32 -6.35 -8.55 -1.62
N ASP A 33 -5.95 -8.00 -2.75
CA ASP A 33 -4.91 -6.98 -2.79
C ASP A 33 -5.43 -5.74 -2.06
N GLU A 34 -4.54 -5.11 -1.32
CA GLU A 34 -4.89 -3.93 -0.56
C GLU A 34 -4.61 -2.69 -1.40
N VAL A 35 -5.55 -1.74 -1.38
CA VAL A 35 -5.50 -0.53 -2.19
C VAL A 35 -5.43 0.66 -1.24
N GLN A 36 -4.41 1.49 -1.42
CA GLN A 36 -4.27 2.77 -0.73
C GLN A 36 -4.28 3.90 -1.73
N THR A 37 -4.65 5.08 -1.25
CA THR A 37 -4.48 6.31 -2.01
C THR A 37 -3.46 7.22 -1.34
N PHE A 38 -2.64 7.86 -2.15
CA PHE A 38 -1.68 8.88 -1.71
C PHE A 38 -1.89 10.16 -2.50
N SER A 39 -2.39 11.18 -1.83
CA SER A 39 -2.63 12.49 -2.41
C SER A 39 -1.40 13.37 -2.25
N VAL A 40 -0.97 13.98 -3.35
CA VAL A 40 0.06 15.03 -3.39
C VAL A 40 -0.64 16.31 -3.83
N ALA A 41 -0.83 17.23 -2.90
CA ALA A 41 -1.47 18.51 -3.17
C ALA A 41 -0.49 19.67 -3.00
N ALA A 42 -0.87 20.83 -3.52
CA ALA A 42 -0.11 22.06 -3.40
C ALA A 42 -1.01 23.28 -3.17
N ILE A 43 -0.51 24.24 -2.41
CA ILE A 43 -1.22 25.51 -2.16
C ILE A 43 -1.27 26.45 -3.38
N GLY A 44 -0.74 26.03 -4.52
CA GLY A 44 -0.82 26.70 -5.83
C GLY A 44 -0.04 25.92 -6.89
N PRO A 45 0.02 26.41 -8.15
CA PRO A 45 0.80 25.76 -9.20
C PRO A 45 2.28 25.65 -8.84
N ILE A 46 2.88 24.51 -9.17
CA ILE A 46 4.28 24.18 -8.93
C ILE A 46 4.97 23.95 -10.28
N LEU A 47 6.19 24.47 -10.42
CA LEU A 47 7.06 24.27 -11.59
C LEU A 47 8.11 23.19 -11.34
N ALA A 48 8.55 23.05 -10.09
CA ALA A 48 9.53 22.06 -9.67
C ALA A 48 9.38 21.75 -8.19
N GLY A 49 9.86 20.59 -7.78
CA GLY A 49 9.80 20.13 -6.39
C GLY A 49 10.00 18.62 -6.34
N GLY A 50 10.32 18.10 -5.17
CA GLY A 50 10.34 16.67 -4.91
C GLY A 50 10.00 16.36 -3.47
N TYR A 51 9.66 15.11 -3.23
CA TYR A 51 9.27 14.58 -1.92
C TYR A 51 9.73 13.13 -1.79
N LYS A 52 9.74 12.61 -0.57
CA LYS A 52 9.91 11.19 -0.27
C LYS A 52 8.61 10.64 0.29
N VAL A 53 8.42 9.34 0.13
CA VAL A 53 7.33 8.62 0.78
C VAL A 53 7.94 7.66 1.79
N THR A 54 7.52 7.77 3.04
CA THR A 54 7.82 6.79 4.06
C THR A 54 6.68 5.79 4.10
N PHE A 55 7.02 4.52 3.92
CA PHE A 55 6.09 3.40 4.00
C PHE A 55 6.41 2.57 5.23
N LYS A 56 5.42 2.47 6.12
CA LYS A 56 5.49 1.67 7.34
C LYS A 56 4.56 0.48 7.22
N ASN A 57 5.12 -0.71 7.39
CA ASN A 57 4.36 -1.96 7.46
C ASN A 57 4.88 -2.86 8.59
N SER A 58 4.39 -4.09 8.65
CA SER A 58 4.81 -5.09 9.64
C SER A 58 6.29 -5.48 9.56
N ARG A 59 6.99 -5.16 8.46
CA ARG A 59 8.40 -5.49 8.22
C ARG A 59 9.34 -4.36 8.63
N GLY A 60 8.85 -3.13 8.74
CA GLY A 60 9.67 -1.99 9.13
C GLY A 60 9.14 -0.67 8.60
N ILE A 61 10.02 0.34 8.66
CA ILE A 61 9.79 1.69 8.13
C ILE A 61 10.90 1.95 7.13
N GLU A 62 10.51 2.19 5.88
CA GLU A 62 11.44 2.51 4.80
C GLU A 62 10.99 3.80 4.11
N THR A 63 11.93 4.51 3.51
CA THR A 63 11.68 5.80 2.87
C THR A 63 12.30 5.82 1.48
N THR A 64 11.52 6.27 0.49
CA THR A 64 11.98 6.32 -0.90
C THR A 64 13.13 7.29 -1.10
N SER A 65 13.81 7.16 -2.23
CA SER A 65 14.57 8.27 -2.81
C SER A 65 13.63 9.46 -3.15
N CYS A 66 14.20 10.61 -3.54
CA CYS A 66 13.40 11.77 -3.87
C CYS A 66 12.61 11.57 -5.17
N ILE A 67 11.29 11.58 -5.04
CA ILE A 67 10.32 11.49 -6.13
C ILE A 67 9.99 12.91 -6.62
N PRO A 68 10.00 13.19 -7.93
CA PRO A 68 9.52 14.45 -8.47
C PRO A 68 8.06 14.73 -8.10
N TRP A 69 7.70 15.99 -7.83
CA TRP A 69 6.33 16.36 -7.44
C TRP A 69 5.24 15.89 -8.44
N ASN A 70 5.61 15.76 -9.71
CA ASN A 70 4.76 15.34 -10.83
C ASN A 70 5.19 13.98 -11.41
N ALA A 71 5.79 13.10 -10.62
CA ALA A 71 6.20 11.76 -11.03
C ALA A 71 5.06 11.01 -11.73
N SER A 72 5.34 10.33 -12.85
CA SER A 72 4.38 9.42 -13.47
C SER A 72 4.04 8.27 -12.52
N GLU A 73 2.96 7.57 -12.80
CA GLU A 73 2.59 6.32 -12.13
C GLU A 73 3.78 5.33 -12.12
N VAL A 74 4.46 5.14 -13.26
CA VAL A 74 5.63 4.26 -13.38
C VAL A 74 6.80 4.73 -12.49
N ALA A 75 7.07 6.04 -12.44
CA ALA A 75 8.17 6.56 -11.61
C ALA A 75 7.85 6.45 -10.11
N PHE A 76 6.58 6.58 -9.73
CA PHE A 76 6.14 6.41 -8.35
C PHE A 76 6.14 4.93 -7.95
N GLU A 77 5.71 4.04 -8.84
CA GLU A 77 5.78 2.57 -8.69
C GLU A 77 7.20 2.12 -8.42
N MET A 78 8.14 2.44 -9.32
CA MET A 78 9.55 2.09 -9.15
C MET A 78 10.13 2.59 -7.82
N ALA A 79 9.78 3.81 -7.40
CA ALA A 79 10.28 4.35 -6.14
C ALA A 79 9.78 3.58 -4.91
N LEU A 80 8.56 3.02 -4.96
CA LEU A 80 8.03 2.17 -3.90
C LEU A 80 8.63 0.76 -3.96
N GLU A 81 8.83 0.20 -5.15
CA GLU A 81 9.44 -1.13 -5.33
C GLU A 81 10.93 -1.18 -4.98
N GLU A 82 11.61 -0.03 -4.93
CA GLU A 82 12.97 0.07 -4.40
C GLU A 82 13.05 -0.12 -2.88
N LEU A 83 11.92 -0.05 -2.15
CA LEU A 83 11.90 -0.19 -0.70
C LEU A 83 12.07 -1.66 -0.29
N PRO A 84 13.02 -1.98 0.62
CA PRO A 84 13.24 -3.37 1.06
C PRO A 84 12.04 -4.04 1.75
N ASN A 85 11.06 -3.25 2.19
CA ASN A 85 9.84 -3.73 2.82
C ASN A 85 8.63 -3.81 1.85
N VAL A 86 8.84 -3.60 0.55
CA VAL A 86 7.86 -3.72 -0.53
C VAL A 86 8.35 -4.78 -1.52
N ASP A 87 7.45 -5.67 -1.96
CA ASP A 87 7.77 -6.65 -3.01
C ASP A 87 7.34 -6.16 -4.39
N SER A 88 6.06 -5.82 -4.53
CA SER A 88 5.41 -5.46 -5.78
C SER A 88 4.23 -4.55 -5.46
N VAL A 89 4.05 -3.52 -6.28
CA VAL A 89 2.88 -2.65 -6.24
C VAL A 89 2.44 -2.29 -7.66
N GLY A 90 1.14 -2.22 -7.89
CA GLY A 90 0.57 -1.56 -9.07
C GLY A 90 0.18 -0.13 -8.75
N VAL A 91 0.63 0.84 -9.55
CA VAL A 91 0.25 2.26 -9.34
C VAL A 91 -0.55 2.80 -10.52
N SER A 92 -1.61 3.54 -10.22
CA SER A 92 -2.25 4.44 -11.17
C SER A 92 -2.26 5.86 -10.64
N ARG A 93 -2.15 6.84 -11.54
CA ARG A 93 -2.13 8.26 -11.19
C ARG A 93 -3.30 8.98 -11.83
N SER A 94 -3.95 9.86 -11.08
CA SER A 94 -5.01 10.73 -11.58
C SER A 94 -4.48 11.78 -12.58
N ALA A 95 -5.40 12.45 -13.26
CA ALA A 95 -5.10 13.73 -13.89
C ALA A 95 -4.73 14.80 -12.84
N LEU A 96 -4.02 15.84 -13.27
CA LEU A 96 -3.72 17.02 -12.45
C LEU A 96 -5.03 17.69 -12.01
N GLY A 97 -5.15 18.02 -10.72
CA GLY A 97 -6.30 18.69 -10.14
C GLY A 97 -7.26 17.78 -9.37
N ALA A 98 -7.06 16.46 -9.42
CA ALA A 98 -7.80 15.53 -8.55
C ALA A 98 -7.49 15.80 -7.06
N ALA A 99 -6.23 16.08 -6.75
CA ALA A 99 -5.83 16.79 -5.54
C ALA A 99 -5.61 18.27 -5.88
N LYS A 100 -5.73 19.17 -4.89
CA LYS A 100 -5.57 20.63 -5.10
C LYS A 100 -4.21 20.93 -5.74
N ASN A 101 -4.21 21.39 -7.00
CA ASN A 101 -3.00 21.62 -7.81
C ASN A 101 -2.02 20.43 -7.86
N GLY A 102 -2.53 19.20 -7.78
CA GLY A 102 -1.68 18.02 -7.70
C GLY A 102 -2.39 16.74 -8.13
N PHE A 103 -1.92 15.60 -7.62
CA PHE A 103 -2.27 14.26 -8.09
C PHE A 103 -2.75 13.37 -6.94
N VAL A 104 -3.55 12.37 -7.28
CA VAL A 104 -3.86 11.23 -6.42
C VAL A 104 -3.25 9.99 -7.06
N TYR A 105 -2.44 9.27 -6.31
CA TYR A 105 -1.93 7.96 -6.69
C TYR A 105 -2.79 6.90 -6.01
N THR A 106 -3.23 5.89 -6.76
CA THR A 106 -3.87 4.69 -6.24
C THR A 106 -2.85 3.56 -6.32
N ILE A 107 -2.46 3.03 -5.17
CA ILE A 107 -1.43 2.03 -5.00
C ILE A 107 -2.12 0.72 -4.63
N THR A 108 -1.89 -0.33 -5.40
CA THR A 108 -2.36 -1.69 -5.13
C THR A 108 -1.18 -2.53 -4.70
N PHE A 109 -1.19 -3.00 -3.46
CA PHE A 109 -0.16 -3.90 -2.93
C PHE A 109 -0.50 -5.35 -3.33
N ASP A 110 0.15 -5.81 -4.39
CA ASP A 110 -0.05 -7.12 -5.03
C ASP A 110 1.14 -8.08 -4.81
N GLY A 111 2.08 -7.69 -3.95
CA GLY A 111 3.22 -8.50 -3.53
C GLY A 111 2.82 -9.81 -2.85
N ALA A 112 3.61 -10.87 -3.10
CA ALA A 112 3.30 -12.20 -2.58
C ALA A 112 3.70 -12.43 -1.12
N TYR A 113 4.67 -11.67 -0.57
CA TYR A 113 5.31 -11.99 0.72
C TYR A 113 5.39 -10.83 1.73
N LEU A 114 5.72 -9.61 1.31
CA LEU A 114 5.95 -8.47 2.20
C LEU A 114 4.72 -7.57 2.37
N VAL A 115 3.93 -7.40 1.32
CA VAL A 115 2.78 -6.49 1.24
C VAL A 115 1.59 -7.19 0.60
N SER A 116 0.92 -8.06 1.36
CA SER A 116 -0.19 -8.88 0.87
C SER A 116 -1.38 -8.82 1.83
N GLY A 117 -2.60 -8.64 1.32
CA GLY A 117 -3.81 -8.56 2.16
C GLY A 117 -3.97 -7.20 2.86
N ARG A 118 -4.96 -7.09 3.75
CA ARG A 118 -5.28 -5.84 4.47
C ARG A 118 -4.05 -5.29 5.22
N GLN A 119 -3.54 -4.15 4.79
CA GLN A 119 -2.45 -3.45 5.48
C GLN A 119 -3.00 -2.32 6.36
N SER A 120 -2.62 -2.21 7.63
CA SER A 120 -2.93 -1.03 8.44
C SER A 120 -1.91 0.09 8.21
N ASP A 121 -1.47 0.22 6.97
CA ASP A 121 -0.24 0.92 6.63
C ASP A 121 -0.55 2.36 6.25
N LEU A 122 0.45 3.22 6.42
CA LEU A 122 0.33 4.65 6.21
C LEU A 122 1.49 5.14 5.36
N LEU A 123 1.16 5.68 4.19
CA LEU A 123 2.09 6.43 3.34
C LEU A 123 2.19 7.86 3.86
N VAL A 124 3.40 8.28 4.26
CA VAL A 124 3.67 9.63 4.78
C VAL A 124 4.65 10.35 3.86
N GLY A 125 4.27 11.53 3.36
CA GLY A 125 5.13 12.34 2.51
C GLY A 125 5.96 13.36 3.28
N ASP A 126 7.20 13.59 2.85
CA ASP A 126 8.10 14.61 3.38
C ASP A 126 8.94 15.25 2.26
N THR A 127 9.33 16.51 2.40
CA THR A 127 10.13 17.22 1.36
C THR A 127 11.59 17.41 1.73
N THR A 128 12.01 16.95 2.91
CA THR A 128 13.34 17.20 3.46
C THR A 128 14.42 16.53 2.61
N GLY A 129 15.42 17.31 2.22
CA GLY A 129 16.54 16.85 1.41
C GLY A 129 16.19 16.58 -0.06
N CYS A 130 14.97 16.89 -0.50
CA CYS A 130 14.59 16.85 -1.91
C CYS A 130 14.69 18.22 -2.59
N ARG A 131 14.53 18.23 -3.91
CA ARG A 131 14.50 19.47 -4.69
C ARG A 131 13.43 20.40 -4.12
N ALA A 132 13.85 21.61 -3.76
CA ALA A 132 12.94 22.62 -3.21
C ALA A 132 11.80 22.94 -4.18
N VAL A 133 10.62 23.15 -3.61
CA VAL A 133 9.42 23.52 -4.36
C VAL A 133 9.60 24.91 -4.99
N GLN A 134 9.18 25.06 -6.25
CA GLN A 134 9.20 26.31 -6.99
C GLN A 134 7.79 26.68 -7.50
N PRO A 135 7.35 27.94 -7.32
CA PRO A 135 8.06 29.01 -6.62
C PRO A 135 8.17 28.76 -5.10
N PRO A 136 9.14 29.38 -4.39
CA PRO A 136 9.43 29.07 -2.98
C PRO A 136 8.29 29.40 -2.00
N ASN A 137 7.30 30.18 -2.42
CA ASN A 137 6.08 30.47 -1.67
C ASN A 137 4.98 29.42 -1.90
N ARG A 138 5.34 28.23 -2.38
CA ARG A 138 4.46 27.06 -2.50
C ARG A 138 4.98 25.96 -1.60
N ALA A 139 4.07 25.14 -1.13
CA ALA A 139 4.34 23.97 -0.32
C ALA A 139 3.51 22.80 -0.85
N LEU A 140 4.11 21.62 -0.78
CA LEU A 140 3.42 20.36 -0.97
C LEU A 140 2.76 19.94 0.35
N SER A 141 1.61 19.28 0.26
CA SER A 141 0.95 18.60 1.37
C SER A 141 0.55 17.20 0.93
N PHE A 142 0.60 16.25 1.86
CA PHE A 142 0.43 14.83 1.57
C PHE A 142 -0.66 14.23 2.46
N GLU A 143 -1.43 13.31 1.90
CA GLU A 143 -2.44 12.56 2.63
C GLU A 143 -2.46 11.11 2.12
N GLY A 144 -2.17 10.16 3.00
CA GLY A 144 -2.28 8.72 2.73
C GLY A 144 -3.54 8.16 3.37
N LEU A 145 -4.35 7.44 2.60
CA LEU A 145 -5.60 6.81 3.04
C LEU A 145 -5.69 5.35 2.60
N MET A 146 -6.32 4.54 3.45
CA MET A 146 -6.66 3.13 3.22
C MET A 146 -8.13 2.97 2.85
#